data_AF-A0A1Y1HLN6-F1
#
_entry.id   AF-A0A1Y1HLN6-F1
#
_cell.length_a   1.000
_cell.length_b   1.000
_cell.length_c   1.000
_cell.angle_alpha   90.00
_cell.angle_beta   90.00
_cell.angle_gamma   90.00
#
_symmetry.space_group_name_H-M   'P 1'
#
loop_
_entity.id
_entity.type
_entity.pdbx_description
1 polymer ?
#
loop_
_entity_poly.entity_id
_entity_poly.type
_entity_poly.pdbx_seq_one_letter_code
_entity_poly.pdbx_strand_id
1 'polypeptide(L)'
;MGCAAGKTSAVDDKEPGPQVFSPGLRHPSSDANFRVELSGKASDPLVETLSTLRTRVGATLNGATKPPSGPSLQPVLEEYIPVLLGLTKLESLDTAVNLGWTNHLARDSATELRSAKYELVSILQVMAVAFVEDAGRALQTQGDKEVGLAEMKAAFAALLKAAGILQQSIGSVLPNEMDVHARTNLPADVTPGALKALFRQCLAQAAELQLQLDRSKEDVPPATRRDVACEAVVHWGEARESMATVSTGGPLFEKWLAYVKWRQTLAKAVAYHQEGLILDEKEDKGTHGKAVKALKTAEELLKESEAFLKEFSEKQPATMPVTASPLIKDLRERLPKDSGKIGRFNTNVYYEKEPDDPPELPKPSFTIKPEPYTLPEIDRAWGSSSSGDSGGSHAVRPPITETEVPLSVSGQGEMSKPSSKVEAAPEVRVETKTEAVAAS
;
A
#
# COMPACT_ATOMS: atom_id res chain seq x y z
N MET A 1 3.63 61.22 14.50
CA MET A 1 4.42 61.07 13.26
C MET A 1 5.75 60.42 13.61
N GLY A 2 6.17 59.39 12.85
CA GLY A 2 7.50 58.76 12.91
C GLY A 2 7.60 57.58 13.88
N CYS A 3 7.19 56.36 13.51
CA CYS A 3 7.97 55.33 12.78
C CYS A 3 9.05 54.65 13.64
N ALA A 4 8.72 53.47 14.18
CA ALA A 4 9.69 52.48 14.65
C ALA A 4 9.63 51.29 13.68
N ALA A 5 10.75 51.04 13.00
CA ALA A 5 10.93 49.90 12.12
C ALA A 5 11.05 48.62 12.95
N GLY A 6 10.05 47.75 12.86
CA GLY A 6 10.10 46.39 13.40
C GLY A 6 10.91 45.50 12.47
N LYS A 7 12.02 44.95 12.96
CA LYS A 7 12.75 43.86 12.33
C LYS A 7 11.80 42.67 12.18
N THR A 8 11.52 42.26 10.95
CA THR A 8 10.92 40.95 10.64
C THR A 8 11.92 39.88 11.01
N SER A 9 11.65 39.13 12.08
CA SER A 9 12.37 37.88 12.38
C SER A 9 12.11 36.90 11.24
N ALA A 10 13.18 36.41 10.63
CA ALA A 10 13.12 35.32 9.67
C ALA A 10 12.36 34.14 10.29
N VAL A 11 11.36 33.65 9.56
CA VAL A 11 10.71 32.37 9.86
C VAL A 11 11.75 31.31 9.55
N ASP A 12 12.24 30.62 10.57
CA ASP A 12 13.07 29.41 10.39
C ASP A 12 12.26 28.38 9.59
N ASP A 13 12.71 28.07 8.39
CA ASP A 13 12.22 26.98 7.54
C ASP A 13 12.57 25.62 8.21
N LYS A 14 11.73 25.19 9.16
CA LYS A 14 11.90 23.91 9.87
C LYS A 14 11.62 22.72 8.95
N GLU A 15 12.46 21.68 9.04
CA GLU A 15 12.36 20.46 8.22
C GLU A 15 11.33 19.46 8.78
N PRO A 16 10.23 19.17 8.07
CA PRO A 16 9.37 18.05 8.41
C PRO A 16 10.00 16.72 7.94
N GLY A 17 9.79 15.65 8.70
CA GLY A 17 10.12 14.30 8.27
C GLY A 17 9.29 13.79 7.08
N PRO A 18 9.60 12.59 6.54
CA PRO A 18 8.85 11.99 5.43
C PRO A 18 7.38 11.76 5.81
N GLN A 19 6.45 12.16 4.95
CA GLN A 19 5.04 12.17 5.30
C GLN A 19 4.31 10.93 4.76
N VAL A 20 3.71 10.16 5.67
CA VAL A 20 2.86 9.01 5.35
C VAL A 20 1.39 9.44 5.48
N PHE A 21 0.61 9.28 4.40
CA PHE A 21 -0.84 9.47 4.46
C PHE A 21 -1.52 8.18 4.91
N SER A 22 -2.45 8.29 5.86
CA SER A 22 -3.32 7.21 6.31
C SER A 22 -4.78 7.55 6.01
N PRO A 23 -5.59 6.61 5.49
CA PRO A 23 -7.03 6.80 5.32
C PRO A 23 -7.80 6.80 6.66
N GLY A 24 -7.14 6.51 7.79
CA GLY A 24 -7.73 6.49 9.12
C GLY A 24 -8.25 5.11 9.56
N LEU A 25 -8.22 4.87 10.87
CA LEU A 25 -8.69 3.64 11.50
C LEU A 25 -10.22 3.61 11.58
N ARG A 26 -10.85 2.61 10.95
CA ARG A 26 -12.29 2.34 11.08
C ARG A 26 -12.61 1.76 12.47
N HIS A 27 -13.86 1.92 12.90
CA HIS A 27 -14.35 1.46 14.19
C HIS A 27 -15.58 0.56 14.00
N PRO A 28 -15.77 -0.48 14.84
CA PRO A 28 -17.05 -1.15 14.93
C PRO A 28 -18.18 -0.14 15.24
N SER A 29 -19.21 -0.05 14.38
CA SER A 29 -20.26 0.98 14.49
C SER A 29 -21.47 0.54 15.32
N SER A 30 -21.67 -0.77 15.47
CA SER A 30 -22.75 -1.36 16.25
C SER A 30 -22.24 -2.55 17.06
N ASP A 31 -22.89 -2.80 18.20
CA ASP A 31 -22.63 -3.99 19.01
C ASP A 31 -23.20 -5.21 18.29
N ALA A 32 -22.31 -6.04 17.74
CA ALA A 32 -22.69 -7.28 17.09
C ALA A 32 -23.38 -8.20 18.11
N ASN A 33 -24.62 -8.61 17.84
CA ASN A 33 -25.38 -9.45 18.76
C ASN A 33 -25.07 -10.94 18.55
N PHE A 34 -23.81 -11.32 18.76
CA PHE A 34 -23.35 -12.70 18.61
C PHE A 34 -24.21 -13.68 19.41
N ARG A 35 -24.64 -13.29 20.61
CA ARG A 35 -25.42 -14.15 21.50
C ARG A 35 -26.78 -14.56 20.93
N VAL A 36 -27.51 -13.63 20.33
CA VAL A 36 -28.80 -13.95 19.70
C VAL A 36 -28.57 -14.60 18.35
N GLU A 37 -27.67 -14.07 17.53
CA GLU A 37 -27.53 -14.47 16.12
C GLU A 37 -26.80 -15.81 15.91
N LEU A 38 -25.97 -16.22 16.87
CA LEU A 38 -25.29 -17.53 16.88
C LEU A 38 -25.94 -18.55 17.83
N SER A 39 -27.10 -18.24 18.41
CA SER A 39 -27.81 -19.18 19.29
C SER A 39 -28.08 -20.51 18.58
N GLY A 40 -27.63 -21.61 19.18
CA GLY A 40 -27.74 -22.96 18.62
C GLY A 40 -26.81 -23.26 17.43
N LYS A 41 -25.97 -22.30 17.00
CA LYS A 41 -25.00 -22.46 15.91
C LYS A 41 -23.54 -22.49 16.38
N ALA A 42 -23.27 -21.93 17.56
CA ALA A 42 -21.96 -21.94 18.21
C ALA A 42 -22.12 -22.20 19.72
N SER A 43 -21.05 -22.62 20.39
CA SER A 43 -21.06 -22.86 21.84
C SER A 43 -21.06 -21.53 22.62
N ASP A 44 -21.70 -21.49 23.78
CA ASP A 44 -21.76 -20.29 24.62
C ASP A 44 -20.37 -19.69 24.94
N PRO A 45 -19.32 -20.48 25.28
CA PRO A 45 -17.99 -19.94 25.52
C PRO A 45 -17.39 -19.25 24.29
N LEU A 46 -17.65 -19.78 23.10
CA LEU A 46 -17.14 -19.23 21.84
C LEU A 46 -17.85 -17.92 21.47
N VAL A 47 -19.16 -17.87 21.68
CA VAL A 47 -19.98 -16.67 21.51
C VAL A 47 -19.54 -15.56 22.47
N GLU A 48 -19.26 -15.90 23.73
CA GLU A 48 -18.75 -14.95 24.72
C GLU A 48 -17.35 -14.45 24.34
N THR A 49 -16.49 -15.34 23.83
CA THR A 49 -15.14 -15.00 23.38
C THR A 49 -15.19 -14.02 22.19
N LEU A 50 -16.01 -14.29 21.17
CA LEU A 50 -16.23 -13.39 20.04
C LEU A 50 -16.71 -12.00 20.49
N SER A 51 -17.70 -11.97 21.38
CA SER A 51 -18.27 -10.71 21.92
C SER A 51 -17.22 -9.92 22.69
N THR A 52 -16.46 -10.59 23.55
CA THR A 52 -15.41 -9.99 24.37
C THR A 52 -14.28 -9.43 23.51
N LEU A 53 -13.80 -10.21 22.54
CA LEU A 53 -12.70 -9.80 21.66
C LEU A 53 -13.11 -8.62 20.76
N ARG A 54 -14.29 -8.68 20.13
CA ARG A 54 -14.78 -7.55 19.31
C ARG A 54 -14.98 -6.28 20.14
N THR A 55 -15.49 -6.39 21.37
CA THR A 55 -15.61 -5.25 22.29
C THR A 55 -14.23 -4.68 22.65
N ARG A 56 -13.25 -5.54 22.92
CA ARG A 56 -11.85 -5.11 23.16
C ARG A 56 -11.23 -4.42 21.95
N VAL A 57 -11.52 -4.87 20.74
CA VAL A 57 -11.10 -4.20 19.50
C VAL A 57 -11.68 -2.78 19.45
N GLY A 58 -12.99 -2.63 19.63
CA GLY A 58 -13.65 -1.31 19.66
C GLY A 58 -13.09 -0.38 20.75
N ALA A 59 -12.91 -0.89 21.96
CA ALA A 59 -12.35 -0.13 23.08
C ALA A 59 -10.90 0.32 22.82
N THR A 60 -10.07 -0.57 22.27
CA THR A 60 -8.67 -0.28 21.90
C THR A 60 -8.60 0.77 20.79
N LEU A 61 -9.44 0.66 19.76
CA LEU A 61 -9.53 1.64 18.66
C LEU A 61 -9.99 3.02 19.13
N ASN A 62 -10.91 3.08 20.10
CA ASN A 62 -11.32 4.33 20.73
C ASN A 62 -10.20 4.94 21.58
N GLY A 63 -9.44 4.11 22.29
CA GLY A 63 -8.30 4.52 23.12
C GLY A 63 -7.03 4.89 22.34
N ALA A 64 -6.84 4.32 21.15
CA ALA A 64 -5.69 4.59 20.27
C ALA A 64 -5.61 6.04 19.78
N THR A 65 -6.70 6.82 19.93
CA THR A 65 -6.75 8.25 19.61
C THR A 65 -5.95 9.15 20.59
N LYS A 66 -5.42 8.61 21.70
CA LYS A 66 -4.61 9.37 22.69
C LYS A 66 -3.13 8.97 22.64
N PRO A 67 -2.25 9.75 21.99
CA PRO A 67 -0.80 9.56 22.08
C PRO A 67 -0.23 10.00 23.46
N PRO A 68 0.88 9.43 23.97
CA PRO A 68 1.73 8.37 23.40
C PRO A 68 1.56 6.98 24.07
N SER A 69 0.53 6.79 24.90
CA SER A 69 0.42 5.66 25.84
C SER A 69 -0.77 4.72 25.60
N GLY A 70 -1.41 4.81 24.43
CA GLY A 70 -2.52 3.92 24.07
C GLY A 70 -2.08 2.45 23.99
N PRO A 71 -2.94 1.48 24.32
CA PRO A 71 -2.62 0.07 24.15
C PRO A 71 -2.35 -0.25 22.66
N SER A 72 -1.33 -1.07 22.39
CA SER A 72 -1.05 -1.55 21.03
C SER A 72 -2.26 -2.31 20.50
N LEU A 73 -2.71 -1.94 19.30
CA LEU A 73 -3.87 -2.54 18.64
C LEU A 73 -3.57 -3.97 18.14
N GLN A 74 -2.33 -4.22 17.75
CA GLN A 74 -1.93 -5.46 17.09
C GLN A 74 -2.26 -6.73 17.90
N PRO A 75 -1.87 -6.86 19.19
CA PRO A 75 -2.17 -8.07 19.96
C PRO A 75 -3.67 -8.38 20.04
N VAL A 76 -4.50 -7.34 20.16
CA VAL A 76 -5.95 -7.50 20.27
C VAL A 76 -6.55 -8.01 18.96
N LEU A 77 -6.05 -7.54 17.81
CA LEU A 77 -6.48 -8.03 16.51
C LEU A 77 -5.98 -9.47 16.27
N GLU A 78 -4.74 -9.78 16.64
CA GLU A 78 -4.15 -11.12 16.51
C GLU A 78 -4.86 -12.16 17.38
N GLU A 79 -5.41 -11.78 18.54
CA GLU A 79 -6.27 -12.65 19.35
C GLU A 79 -7.65 -12.88 18.71
N TYR A 80 -8.20 -11.87 18.00
CA TYR A 80 -9.53 -11.96 17.41
C TYR A 80 -9.58 -12.76 16.11
N ILE A 81 -8.55 -12.63 15.26
CA ILE A 81 -8.52 -13.25 13.92
C ILE A 81 -8.73 -14.78 13.97
N PRO A 82 -8.04 -15.58 14.79
CA PRO A 82 -8.24 -17.05 14.87
C PRO A 82 -9.68 -17.47 15.18
N VAL A 83 -10.34 -16.72 16.07
CA VAL A 83 -11.72 -17.00 16.48
C VAL A 83 -12.69 -16.62 15.37
N LEU A 84 -12.48 -15.45 14.75
CA LEU A 84 -13.27 -14.96 13.62
C LEU A 84 -13.16 -15.86 12.38
N LEU A 85 -11.97 -16.43 12.13
CA LEU A 85 -11.74 -17.37 11.02
C LEU A 85 -12.61 -18.61 11.10
N GLY A 86 -13.09 -19.03 12.27
CA GLY A 86 -14.03 -20.13 12.35
C GLY A 86 -15.43 -19.77 11.83
N LEU A 87 -15.86 -18.51 11.97
CA LEU A 87 -17.12 -18.03 11.40
C LEU A 87 -17.10 -18.03 9.86
N THR A 88 -15.93 -17.85 9.24
CA THR A 88 -15.82 -17.80 7.78
C THR A 88 -15.84 -19.18 7.11
N LYS A 89 -15.74 -20.28 7.88
CA LYS A 89 -15.59 -21.65 7.35
C LYS A 89 -16.87 -22.26 6.81
N LEU A 90 -18.02 -21.88 7.35
CA LEU A 90 -19.33 -22.39 6.92
C LEU A 90 -20.15 -21.21 6.42
N GLU A 91 -20.75 -21.35 5.24
CA GLU A 91 -21.61 -20.30 4.66
C GLU A 91 -22.75 -19.90 5.62
N SER A 92 -23.32 -20.89 6.34
CA SER A 92 -24.37 -20.66 7.34
C SER A 92 -23.93 -19.82 8.55
N LEU A 93 -22.63 -19.78 8.83
CA LEU A 93 -22.03 -18.97 9.90
C LEU A 93 -21.53 -17.63 9.36
N ASP A 94 -21.02 -17.59 8.13
CA ASP A 94 -20.54 -16.36 7.49
C ASP A 94 -21.65 -15.30 7.48
N THR A 95 -22.86 -15.67 7.10
CA THR A 95 -23.99 -14.73 7.02
C THR A 95 -24.85 -14.68 8.29
N ALA A 96 -24.41 -15.31 9.38
CA ALA A 96 -25.23 -15.45 10.59
C ALA A 96 -25.38 -14.12 11.34
N VAL A 97 -24.31 -13.32 11.41
CA VAL A 97 -24.21 -12.14 12.27
C VAL A 97 -24.19 -10.87 11.43
N ASN A 98 -24.98 -9.87 11.80
CA ASN A 98 -24.88 -8.54 11.19
C ASN A 98 -23.74 -7.75 11.83
N LEU A 99 -22.77 -7.33 11.01
CA LEU A 99 -21.51 -6.74 11.47
C LEU A 99 -21.37 -5.32 10.90
N GLY A 100 -21.32 -4.34 11.80
CA GLY A 100 -21.24 -2.91 11.45
C GLY A 100 -19.87 -2.29 11.67
N TRP A 101 -19.43 -1.46 10.71
CA TRP A 101 -18.21 -0.66 10.78
C TRP A 101 -18.45 0.77 10.29
N THR A 102 -17.74 1.74 10.89
CA THR A 102 -17.64 3.10 10.37
C THR A 102 -16.86 3.12 9.06
N ASN A 103 -17.11 4.12 8.23
CA ASN A 103 -16.41 4.34 6.98
C ASN A 103 -15.76 5.72 6.99
N HIS A 104 -14.53 5.79 6.50
CA HIS A 104 -13.79 7.03 6.34
C HIS A 104 -13.70 7.44 4.87
N LEU A 105 -13.60 6.46 3.97
CA LEU A 105 -13.46 6.69 2.54
C LEU A 105 -14.79 6.71 1.79
N ALA A 106 -15.84 6.08 2.33
CA ALA A 106 -17.17 6.12 1.73
C ALA A 106 -17.90 7.45 2.02
N ARG A 107 -18.98 7.71 1.28
CA ARG A 107 -19.91 8.82 1.59
C ARG A 107 -20.77 8.53 2.80
N ASP A 108 -21.24 7.29 2.91
CA ASP A 108 -22.00 6.81 4.05
C ASP A 108 -21.07 6.63 5.24
N SER A 109 -21.48 7.08 6.43
CA SER A 109 -20.64 7.07 7.63
C SER A 109 -20.39 5.69 8.22
N ALA A 110 -21.21 4.70 7.86
CA ALA A 110 -21.07 3.32 8.32
C ALA A 110 -21.71 2.33 7.33
N THR A 111 -21.26 1.07 7.41
CA THR A 111 -21.81 -0.05 6.65
C THR A 111 -21.98 -1.25 7.55
N GLU A 112 -23.17 -1.84 7.50
CA GLU A 112 -23.52 -3.09 8.16
C GLU A 112 -23.73 -4.18 7.12
N LEU A 113 -23.08 -5.33 7.30
CA LEU A 113 -23.24 -6.49 6.43
C LEU A 113 -23.31 -7.77 7.25
N ARG A 114 -24.16 -8.70 6.80
CA ARG A 114 -24.19 -10.08 7.28
C ARG A 114 -23.10 -10.90 6.59
N SER A 115 -21.84 -10.70 6.99
CA SER A 115 -20.70 -11.46 6.49
C SER A 115 -19.52 -11.42 7.45
N ALA A 116 -19.12 -12.57 7.99
CA ALA A 116 -17.91 -12.73 8.78
C ALA A 116 -16.64 -12.47 7.94
N LYS A 117 -16.68 -12.74 6.64
CA LYS A 117 -15.61 -12.36 5.70
C LYS A 117 -15.48 -10.85 5.56
N TYR A 118 -16.59 -10.09 5.58
CA TYR A 118 -16.53 -8.63 5.64
C TYR A 118 -15.86 -8.12 6.94
N GLU A 119 -16.20 -8.72 8.08
CA GLU A 119 -15.52 -8.43 9.35
C GLU A 119 -14.03 -8.76 9.26
N LEU A 120 -13.66 -9.92 8.72
CA LEU A 120 -12.26 -10.32 8.58
C LEU A 120 -11.47 -9.35 7.71
N VAL A 121 -12.01 -8.96 6.54
CA VAL A 121 -11.37 -7.95 5.68
C VAL A 121 -11.23 -6.62 6.42
N SER A 122 -12.25 -6.20 7.18
CA SER A 122 -12.23 -4.95 7.94
C SER A 122 -11.16 -4.98 9.04
N ILE A 123 -11.02 -6.10 9.75
CA ILE A 123 -9.97 -6.29 10.76
C ILE A 123 -8.57 -6.25 10.14
N LEU A 124 -8.35 -6.97 9.02
CA LEU A 124 -7.06 -6.96 8.32
C LEU A 124 -6.72 -5.56 7.77
N GLN A 125 -7.71 -4.84 7.24
CA GLN A 125 -7.53 -3.47 6.76
C GLN A 125 -7.15 -2.53 7.90
N VAL A 126 -7.84 -2.60 9.04
CA VAL A 126 -7.52 -1.80 10.23
C VAL A 126 -6.12 -2.13 10.77
N MET A 127 -5.74 -3.40 10.80
CA MET A 127 -4.40 -3.82 11.21
C MET A 127 -3.32 -3.22 10.30
N ALA A 128 -3.53 -3.26 8.99
CA ALA A 128 -2.60 -2.66 8.03
C ALA A 128 -2.51 -1.14 8.19
N VAL A 129 -3.65 -0.45 8.35
CA VAL A 129 -3.67 1.00 8.57
C VAL A 129 -2.98 1.40 9.87
N ALA A 130 -3.08 0.59 10.93
CA ALA A 130 -2.36 0.84 12.18
C ALA A 130 -0.84 0.86 11.96
N PHE A 131 -0.30 -0.08 11.18
CA PHE A 131 1.12 -0.06 10.78
C PHE A 131 1.49 1.15 9.93
N VAL A 132 0.60 1.60 9.03
CA VAL A 132 0.82 2.84 8.24
C VAL A 132 0.86 4.06 9.17
N GLU A 133 -0.01 4.13 10.17
CA GLU A 133 0.03 5.19 11.17
C GLU A 133 1.25 5.12 12.09
N ASP A 134 1.70 3.91 12.46
CA ASP A 134 2.95 3.71 13.20
C ASP A 134 4.16 4.21 12.40
N ALA A 135 4.21 3.90 11.09
CA ALA A 135 5.23 4.45 10.20
C ALA A 135 5.17 5.97 10.16
N GLY A 136 3.97 6.55 10.02
CA GLY A 136 3.77 7.99 10.08
C GLY A 136 4.24 8.62 11.39
N ARG A 137 3.93 8.01 12.54
CA ARG A 137 4.38 8.46 13.87
C ARG A 137 5.89 8.38 14.02
N ALA A 138 6.52 7.29 13.57
CA ALA A 138 7.98 7.15 13.61
C ALA A 138 8.69 8.24 12.81
N LEU A 139 8.08 8.68 11.71
CA LEU A 139 8.62 9.72 10.84
C LEU A 139 8.24 11.15 11.26
N GLN A 140 7.44 11.32 12.32
CA GLN A 140 7.16 12.64 12.90
C GLN A 140 8.34 13.10 13.76
N THR A 141 8.85 14.30 13.47
CA THR A 141 9.88 14.97 14.27
C THR A 141 9.29 15.46 15.59
N GLN A 142 9.76 14.94 16.73
CA GLN A 142 9.44 15.53 18.04
C GLN A 142 10.37 16.72 18.31
N GLY A 143 9.86 17.95 18.15
CA GLY A 143 10.63 19.17 18.35
C GLY A 143 11.65 19.40 17.23
N ASP A 144 12.84 19.93 17.57
CA ASP A 144 13.88 20.32 16.60
C ASP A 144 14.83 19.16 16.20
N LYS A 145 14.41 17.89 16.35
CA LYS A 145 15.24 16.72 16.01
C LYS A 145 14.87 16.17 14.64
N GLU A 146 15.88 16.01 13.77
CA GLU A 146 15.75 15.23 12.53
C GLU A 146 15.37 13.77 12.84
N VAL A 147 14.65 13.15 11.91
CA VAL A 147 14.29 11.72 12.00
C VAL A 147 15.55 10.88 11.87
N GLY A 148 15.82 10.03 12.88
CA GLY A 148 17.00 9.19 12.88
C GLY A 148 16.88 7.96 11.97
N LEU A 149 18.03 7.30 11.76
CA LEU A 149 18.12 6.08 10.95
C LEU A 149 17.26 4.94 11.51
N ALA A 150 17.14 4.84 12.84
CA ALA A 150 16.37 3.79 13.50
C ALA A 150 14.87 3.97 13.21
N GLU A 151 14.38 5.20 13.30
CA GLU A 151 13.01 5.59 13.03
C GLU A 151 12.63 5.35 11.56
N MET A 152 13.51 5.74 10.62
CA MET A 152 13.30 5.46 9.20
C MET A 152 13.24 3.95 8.90
N LYS A 153 14.11 3.15 9.52
CA LYS A 153 14.08 1.68 9.38
C LYS A 153 12.83 1.06 10.00
N ALA A 154 12.37 1.58 11.14
CA ALA A 154 11.13 1.13 11.77
C ALA A 154 9.91 1.43 10.89
N ALA A 155 9.84 2.64 10.32
CA ALA A 155 8.79 3.03 9.39
C ALA A 155 8.81 2.18 8.11
N PHE A 156 10.00 1.92 7.55
CA PHE A 156 10.17 1.04 6.41
C PHE A 156 9.62 -0.37 6.71
N ALA A 157 10.01 -0.98 7.84
CA ALA A 157 9.52 -2.29 8.23
C ALA A 157 8.00 -2.32 8.45
N ALA A 158 7.43 -1.29 9.09
CA ALA A 158 5.98 -1.19 9.31
C ALA A 158 5.20 -1.12 7.99
N LEU A 159 5.69 -0.37 6.99
CA LEU A 159 5.06 -0.31 5.66
C LEU A 159 5.09 -1.68 4.94
N LEU A 160 6.19 -2.43 5.05
CA LEU A 160 6.27 -3.77 4.46
C LEU A 160 5.32 -4.77 5.13
N LYS A 161 5.14 -4.68 6.45
CA LYS A 161 4.13 -5.45 7.20
C LYS A 161 2.70 -5.12 6.76
N ALA A 162 2.38 -3.83 6.66
CA ALA A 162 1.09 -3.38 6.15
C ALA A 162 0.81 -3.92 4.74
N ALA A 163 1.82 -3.86 3.86
CA ALA A 163 1.71 -4.40 2.51
C ALA A 163 1.46 -5.92 2.50
N GLY A 164 2.14 -6.68 3.36
CA GLY A 164 1.92 -8.12 3.54
C GLY A 164 0.50 -8.48 3.94
N ILE A 165 -0.03 -7.79 4.96
CA ILE A 165 -1.39 -8.00 5.45
C ILE A 165 -2.42 -7.70 4.35
N LEU A 166 -2.25 -6.59 3.62
CA LEU A 166 -3.15 -6.22 2.53
C LEU A 166 -3.05 -7.21 1.36
N GLN A 167 -1.86 -7.67 1.01
CA GLN A 167 -1.66 -8.69 -0.02
C GLN A 167 -2.42 -9.98 0.34
N GLN A 168 -2.33 -10.42 1.60
CA GLN A 168 -3.06 -11.59 2.08
C GLN A 168 -4.58 -11.38 2.04
N SER A 169 -5.07 -10.21 2.46
CA SER A 169 -6.49 -9.86 2.40
C SER A 169 -7.04 -9.87 0.97
N ILE A 170 -6.31 -9.26 0.02
CA ILE A 170 -6.67 -9.21 -1.40
C ILE A 170 -6.61 -10.60 -2.04
N GLY A 171 -5.60 -11.42 -1.72
CA GLY A 171 -5.39 -12.71 -2.38
C GLY A 171 -6.28 -13.83 -1.86
N SER A 172 -6.55 -13.85 -0.55
CA SER A 172 -7.20 -14.99 0.11
C SER A 172 -8.65 -14.73 0.54
N VAL A 173 -9.02 -13.48 0.85
CA VAL A 173 -10.33 -13.20 1.47
C VAL A 173 -11.34 -12.60 0.47
N LEU A 174 -10.91 -11.65 -0.37
CA LEU A 174 -11.80 -10.95 -1.31
C LEU A 174 -12.26 -11.74 -2.56
N PRO A 175 -11.39 -12.47 -3.32
CA PRO A 175 -11.72 -12.84 -4.69
C PRO A 175 -12.68 -14.03 -4.81
N ASN A 176 -12.66 -14.97 -3.86
CA ASN A 176 -13.22 -16.32 -4.11
C ASN A 176 -14.26 -16.80 -3.10
N GLU A 177 -14.47 -16.11 -1.98
CA GLU A 177 -15.28 -16.68 -0.89
C GLU A 177 -16.43 -15.78 -0.42
N MET A 178 -16.44 -14.50 -0.75
CA MET A 178 -17.50 -13.60 -0.30
C MET A 178 -18.76 -13.76 -1.14
N ASP A 179 -19.91 -13.83 -0.48
CA ASP A 179 -21.22 -13.81 -1.14
C ASP A 179 -21.38 -12.58 -2.05
N VAL A 180 -22.14 -12.73 -3.14
CA VAL A 180 -22.33 -11.68 -4.14
C VAL A 180 -22.91 -10.43 -3.50
N HIS A 181 -23.90 -10.56 -2.61
CA HIS A 181 -24.52 -9.43 -1.93
C HIS A 181 -23.51 -8.68 -1.06
N ALA A 182 -22.72 -9.39 -0.25
CA ALA A 182 -21.71 -8.75 0.57
C ALA A 182 -20.66 -8.03 -0.28
N ARG A 183 -20.20 -8.65 -1.37
CA ARG A 183 -19.19 -8.08 -2.27
C ARG A 183 -19.66 -6.82 -2.99
N THR A 184 -20.92 -6.75 -3.40
CA THR A 184 -21.47 -5.57 -4.08
C THR A 184 -21.79 -4.40 -3.14
N ASN A 185 -21.86 -4.66 -1.83
CA ASN A 185 -22.19 -3.66 -0.82
C ASN A 185 -20.99 -3.27 0.06
N LEU A 186 -19.77 -3.64 -0.33
CA LEU A 186 -18.56 -3.20 0.39
C LEU A 186 -18.42 -1.67 0.33
N PRO A 187 -18.12 -1.01 1.47
CA PRO A 187 -17.81 0.41 1.46
C PRO A 187 -16.47 0.66 0.79
N ALA A 188 -16.28 1.89 0.30
CA ALA A 188 -15.06 2.31 -0.39
C ALA A 188 -13.78 1.87 0.34
N ASP A 189 -13.79 1.90 1.68
CA ASP A 189 -12.69 1.54 2.57
C ASP A 189 -12.11 0.13 2.38
N VAL A 190 -12.93 -0.84 1.99
CA VAL A 190 -12.53 -2.26 1.88
C VAL A 190 -12.89 -2.88 0.53
N THR A 191 -13.19 -2.06 -0.47
CA THR A 191 -13.29 -2.55 -1.86
C THR A 191 -11.95 -3.14 -2.33
N PRO A 192 -11.94 -4.10 -3.27
CA PRO A 192 -10.70 -4.61 -3.85
C PRO A 192 -9.81 -3.50 -4.44
N GLY A 193 -10.42 -2.49 -5.06
CA GLY A 193 -9.73 -1.31 -5.59
C GLY A 193 -9.01 -0.51 -4.52
N ALA A 194 -9.68 -0.21 -3.40
CA ALA A 194 -9.07 0.53 -2.30
C ALA A 194 -7.99 -0.28 -1.58
N LEU A 195 -8.23 -1.57 -1.30
CA LEU A 195 -7.22 -2.40 -0.64
C LEU A 195 -5.97 -2.55 -1.52
N LYS A 196 -6.14 -2.75 -2.83
CA LYS A 196 -5.02 -2.78 -3.78
C LYS A 196 -4.31 -1.43 -3.87
N ALA A 197 -5.04 -0.32 -3.84
CA ALA A 197 -4.45 1.01 -3.82
C ALA A 197 -3.61 1.24 -2.56
N LEU A 198 -4.11 0.84 -1.39
CA LEU A 198 -3.37 0.96 -0.13
C LEU A 198 -2.14 0.05 -0.09
N PHE A 199 -2.26 -1.19 -0.59
CA PHE A 199 -1.14 -2.12 -0.75
C PHE A 199 -0.01 -1.52 -1.59
N ARG A 200 -0.36 -0.96 -2.75
CA ARG A 200 0.60 -0.33 -3.66
C ARG A 200 1.19 0.95 -3.07
N GLN A 201 0.39 1.75 -2.37
CA GLN A 201 0.88 2.91 -1.62
C GLN A 201 1.96 2.50 -0.60
N CYS A 202 1.75 1.45 0.19
CA CYS A 202 2.72 1.01 1.19
C CYS A 202 4.08 0.67 0.57
N LEU A 203 4.08 -0.05 -0.57
CA LEU A 203 5.31 -0.38 -1.30
C LEU A 203 5.97 0.87 -1.90
N ALA A 204 5.18 1.79 -2.46
CA ALA A 204 5.70 3.02 -3.02
C ALA A 204 6.36 3.92 -1.95
N GLN A 205 5.73 4.06 -0.79
CA GLN A 205 6.28 4.79 0.35
C GLN A 205 7.55 4.11 0.90
N ALA A 206 7.59 2.78 0.94
CA ALA A 206 8.78 2.03 1.34
C ALA A 206 9.95 2.26 0.37
N ALA A 207 9.69 2.29 -0.95
CA ALA A 207 10.69 2.62 -1.96
C ALA A 207 11.23 4.07 -1.79
N GLU A 208 10.34 5.03 -1.54
CA GLU A 208 10.74 6.42 -1.27
C GLU A 208 11.56 6.59 0.02
N LEU A 209 11.28 5.78 1.06
CA LEU A 209 12.12 5.72 2.27
C LEU A 209 13.46 5.06 2.00
N GLN A 210 13.51 4.01 1.19
CA GLN A 210 14.76 3.36 0.79
C GLN A 210 15.70 4.35 0.09
N LEU A 211 15.17 5.17 -0.83
CA LEU A 211 15.95 6.24 -1.48
C LEU A 211 16.56 7.23 -0.48
N GLN A 212 15.84 7.54 0.60
CA GLN A 212 16.33 8.43 1.64
C GLN A 212 17.38 7.76 2.52
N LEU A 213 17.18 6.49 2.87
CA LEU A 213 18.14 5.66 3.60
C LEU A 213 19.46 5.50 2.83
N ASP A 214 19.39 5.49 1.50
CA ASP A 214 20.53 5.33 0.61
C ASP A 214 21.14 6.66 0.16
N ARG A 215 20.57 7.80 0.57
CA ARG A 215 21.00 9.14 0.11
C ARG A 215 22.47 9.42 0.40
N SER A 216 22.92 9.13 1.62
CA SER A 216 24.30 9.37 2.09
C SER A 216 25.24 8.19 1.86
N LYS A 217 24.74 7.10 1.28
CA LYS A 217 25.53 5.90 1.03
C LYS A 217 26.26 6.02 -0.30
N GLU A 218 27.59 6.09 -0.23
CA GLU A 218 28.46 6.14 -1.42
C GLU A 218 28.54 4.78 -2.12
N ASP A 219 28.31 3.68 -1.38
CA ASP A 219 28.39 2.30 -1.88
C ASP A 219 27.15 1.86 -2.68
N VAL A 220 26.05 2.63 -2.66
CA VAL A 220 24.84 2.32 -3.42
C VAL A 220 24.98 2.84 -4.86
N PRO A 221 25.03 1.95 -5.88
CA PRO A 221 25.19 2.36 -7.26
C PRO A 221 24.06 3.29 -7.73
N PRO A 222 24.34 4.28 -8.60
CA PRO A 222 23.30 5.14 -9.17
C PRO A 222 22.17 4.35 -9.84
N ALA A 223 22.52 3.28 -10.57
CA ALA A 223 21.55 2.39 -11.21
C ALA A 223 20.56 1.76 -10.23
N THR A 224 21.00 1.43 -9.01
CA THR A 224 20.14 0.89 -7.95
C THR A 224 19.16 1.95 -7.45
N ARG A 225 19.63 3.19 -7.22
CA ARG A 225 18.74 4.30 -6.81
C ARG A 225 17.70 4.61 -7.88
N ARG A 226 18.10 4.63 -9.16
CA ARG A 226 17.16 4.76 -10.28
C ARG A 226 16.15 3.61 -10.30
N ASP A 227 16.59 2.36 -10.09
CA ASP A 227 15.70 1.20 -10.10
C ASP A 227 14.61 1.33 -9.02
N VAL A 228 14.99 1.66 -7.79
CA VAL A 228 14.06 1.92 -6.67
C VAL A 228 13.14 3.10 -6.96
N ALA A 229 13.63 4.18 -7.59
CA ALA A 229 12.78 5.29 -8.00
C ALA A 229 11.76 4.87 -9.08
N CYS A 230 12.14 4.00 -10.01
CA CYS A 230 11.22 3.44 -11.01
C CYS A 230 10.20 2.48 -10.37
N GLU A 231 10.58 1.70 -9.35
CA GLU A 231 9.64 0.90 -8.54
C GLU A 231 8.55 1.79 -7.91
N ALA A 232 8.94 2.91 -7.31
CA ALA A 232 8.00 3.87 -6.73
C ALA A 232 7.01 4.42 -7.78
N VAL A 233 7.50 4.76 -8.98
CA VAL A 233 6.65 5.23 -10.10
C VAL A 233 5.61 4.17 -10.47
N VAL A 234 6.02 2.91 -10.60
CA VAL A 234 5.12 1.82 -10.94
C VAL A 234 4.07 1.64 -9.84
N HIS A 235 4.49 1.53 -8.59
CA HIS A 235 3.56 1.30 -7.48
C HIS A 235 2.57 2.45 -7.29
N TRP A 236 2.99 3.72 -7.39
CA TRP A 236 2.04 4.84 -7.35
C TRP A 236 1.08 4.85 -8.54
N GLY A 237 1.55 4.46 -9.74
CA GLY A 237 0.70 4.30 -10.92
C GLY A 237 -0.37 3.23 -10.72
N GLU A 238 0.03 2.05 -10.27
CA GLU A 238 -0.90 0.95 -9.98
C GLU A 238 -1.86 1.29 -8.83
N ALA A 239 -1.41 2.07 -7.84
CA ALA A 239 -2.29 2.57 -6.78
C ALA A 239 -3.40 3.45 -7.38
N ARG A 240 -3.03 4.43 -8.21
CA ARG A 240 -3.98 5.32 -8.90
C ARG A 240 -4.96 4.55 -9.79
N GLU A 241 -4.48 3.59 -10.57
CA GLU A 241 -5.34 2.74 -11.41
C GLU A 241 -6.33 1.93 -10.58
N SER A 242 -5.88 1.39 -9.44
CA SER A 242 -6.74 0.63 -8.54
C SER A 242 -7.82 1.53 -7.92
N MET A 243 -7.48 2.78 -7.56
CA MET A 243 -8.46 3.75 -7.06
C MET A 243 -9.54 4.11 -8.10
N ALA A 244 -9.24 4.09 -9.39
CA ALA A 244 -10.21 4.37 -10.45
C ALA A 244 -11.37 3.34 -10.50
N THR A 245 -11.19 2.18 -9.87
CA THR A 245 -12.24 1.15 -9.76
C THR A 245 -13.21 1.36 -8.59
N VAL A 246 -12.95 2.34 -7.72
CA VAL A 246 -13.78 2.64 -6.55
C VAL A 246 -14.87 3.65 -6.92
N SER A 247 -16.14 3.24 -6.89
CA SER A 247 -17.28 4.07 -7.31
C SER A 247 -17.95 4.84 -6.18
N THR A 248 -17.72 4.48 -4.91
CA THR A 248 -18.44 4.99 -3.73
C THR A 248 -17.62 6.00 -2.89
N GLY A 249 -16.57 6.57 -3.46
CA GLY A 249 -15.66 7.50 -2.77
C GLY A 249 -16.33 8.79 -2.27
N GLY A 250 -16.04 9.13 -1.02
CA GLY A 250 -16.38 10.39 -0.36
C GLY A 250 -15.23 11.41 -0.38
N PRO A 251 -15.34 12.52 0.38
CA PRO A 251 -14.35 13.60 0.37
C PRO A 251 -12.93 13.17 0.78
N LEU A 252 -12.79 12.31 1.79
CA LEU A 252 -11.48 11.81 2.20
C LEU A 252 -10.85 10.90 1.14
N PHE A 253 -11.65 10.13 0.41
CA PHE A 253 -11.18 9.36 -0.74
C PHE A 253 -10.64 10.27 -1.85
N GLU A 254 -11.34 11.37 -2.14
CA GLU A 254 -10.84 12.38 -3.09
C GLU A 254 -9.52 13.02 -2.63
N LYS A 255 -9.37 13.24 -1.32
CA LYS A 255 -8.10 13.70 -0.74
C LYS A 255 -7.00 12.66 -0.90
N TRP A 256 -7.30 11.39 -0.65
CA TRP A 256 -6.37 10.29 -0.87
C TRP A 256 -5.94 10.17 -2.35
N LEU A 257 -6.86 10.37 -3.28
CA LEU A 257 -6.54 10.37 -4.71
C LEU A 257 -5.60 11.52 -5.08
N ALA A 258 -5.80 12.71 -4.53
CA ALA A 258 -4.86 13.83 -4.72
C ALA A 258 -3.48 13.53 -4.12
N TYR A 259 -3.42 12.88 -2.96
CA TYR A 259 -2.17 12.40 -2.38
C TYR A 259 -1.44 11.46 -3.34
N VAL A 260 -2.11 10.42 -3.84
CA VAL A 260 -1.51 9.46 -4.78
C VAL A 260 -1.04 10.13 -6.07
N LYS A 261 -1.82 11.05 -6.64
CA LYS A 261 -1.43 11.83 -7.83
C LYS A 261 -0.16 12.64 -7.57
N TRP A 262 -0.13 13.38 -6.46
CA TRP A 262 1.03 14.16 -6.06
C TRP A 262 2.28 13.27 -5.93
N ARG A 263 2.18 12.16 -5.19
CA ARG A 263 3.31 11.25 -4.97
C ARG A 263 3.76 10.57 -6.26
N GLN A 264 2.84 10.16 -7.13
CA GLN A 264 3.16 9.60 -8.43
C GLN A 264 4.01 10.57 -9.28
N THR A 265 3.60 11.83 -9.36
CA THR A 265 4.31 12.85 -10.15
C THR A 265 5.68 13.15 -9.54
N LEU A 266 5.77 13.24 -8.21
CA LEU A 266 7.05 13.39 -7.51
C LEU A 266 8.00 12.22 -7.76
N ALA A 267 7.52 10.97 -7.67
CA ALA A 267 8.31 9.79 -7.94
C ALA A 267 8.86 9.77 -9.38
N LYS A 268 8.07 10.24 -10.37
CA LYS A 268 8.54 10.40 -11.75
C LYS A 268 9.66 11.43 -11.84
N ALA A 269 9.52 12.58 -11.17
CA ALA A 269 10.57 13.60 -11.13
C ALA A 269 11.89 13.03 -10.60
N VAL A 270 11.83 12.24 -9.52
CA VAL A 270 13.01 11.58 -8.94
C VAL A 270 13.60 10.53 -9.89
N ALA A 271 12.78 9.70 -10.54
CA ALA A 271 13.26 8.69 -11.49
C ALA A 271 13.97 9.32 -12.69
N TYR A 272 13.42 10.40 -13.26
CA TYR A 272 14.05 11.14 -14.35
C TYR A 272 15.31 11.89 -13.92
N HIS A 273 15.36 12.41 -12.68
CA HIS A 273 16.59 12.98 -12.13
C HIS A 273 17.71 11.94 -12.07
N GLN A 274 17.43 10.74 -11.54
CA GLN A 274 18.41 9.65 -11.49
C GLN A 274 18.83 9.16 -12.88
N GLU A 275 17.89 9.01 -13.81
CA GLU A 275 18.21 8.61 -15.19
C GLU A 275 19.06 9.68 -15.91
N GLY A 276 18.79 10.96 -15.68
CA GLY A 276 19.61 12.05 -16.21
C GLY A 276 21.06 11.99 -15.72
N LEU A 277 21.29 11.71 -14.44
CA LEU A 277 22.63 11.53 -13.89
C LEU A 277 23.35 10.32 -14.51
N ILE A 278 22.67 9.18 -14.64
CA ILE A 278 23.25 7.97 -15.23
C ILE A 278 23.57 8.16 -16.71
N LEU A 279 22.73 8.88 -17.45
CA LEU A 279 22.98 9.17 -18.86
C LEU A 279 24.17 10.10 -19.06
N ASP A 280 24.37 11.08 -18.18
CA ASP A 280 25.53 11.98 -18.22
C ASP A 280 26.86 11.25 -17.98
N GLU A 281 26.85 10.19 -17.17
CA GLU A 281 28.03 9.36 -16.91
C GLU A 281 28.43 8.45 -18.09
N LYS A 282 27.54 8.23 -19.07
CA LYS A 282 27.84 7.39 -20.23
C LYS A 282 28.60 8.18 -21.29
N GLU A 283 29.63 7.57 -21.85
CA GLU A 283 30.46 8.15 -22.93
C GLU A 283 29.90 7.92 -24.35
N ASP A 284 28.74 7.25 -24.47
CA ASP A 284 28.15 6.91 -25.76
C ASP A 284 27.55 8.15 -26.46
N LYS A 285 27.73 8.25 -27.78
CA LYS A 285 27.13 9.35 -28.56
C LYS A 285 25.59 9.39 -28.40
N GLY A 286 25.06 10.56 -28.05
CA GLY A 286 23.64 10.83 -27.89
C GLY A 286 23.12 10.64 -26.46
N THR A 287 23.96 10.28 -25.49
CA THR A 287 23.56 10.14 -24.08
C THR A 287 23.46 11.48 -23.37
N HIS A 288 24.34 12.44 -23.65
CA HIS A 288 24.33 13.75 -23.01
C HIS A 288 23.11 14.58 -23.44
N GLY A 289 22.70 14.52 -24.71
CA GLY A 289 21.45 15.12 -25.18
C GLY A 289 20.22 14.54 -24.48
N LYS A 290 20.20 13.21 -24.25
CA LYS A 290 19.15 12.53 -23.47
C LYS A 290 19.19 12.89 -21.99
N ALA A 291 20.38 13.04 -21.41
CA ALA A 291 20.57 13.45 -20.02
C ALA A 291 19.96 14.83 -19.77
N VAL A 292 20.25 15.81 -20.65
CA VAL A 292 19.64 17.15 -20.57
C VAL A 292 18.11 17.07 -20.63
N LYS A 293 17.57 16.28 -21.58
CA LYS A 293 16.11 16.12 -21.70
C LYS A 293 15.49 15.49 -20.45
N ALA A 294 16.10 14.44 -19.89
CA ALA A 294 15.63 13.79 -18.67
C ALA A 294 15.56 14.79 -17.49
N LEU A 295 16.59 15.61 -17.31
CA LEU A 295 16.63 16.61 -16.23
C LEU A 295 15.60 17.72 -16.40
N LYS A 296 15.38 18.20 -17.64
CA LYS A 296 14.29 19.15 -17.93
C LYS A 296 12.92 18.54 -17.61
N THR A 297 12.69 17.30 -17.99
CA THR A 297 11.46 16.58 -17.66
C THR A 297 11.29 16.40 -16.14
N ALA A 298 12.37 16.14 -15.40
CA ALA A 298 12.33 16.09 -13.94
C ALA A 298 11.95 17.46 -13.33
N GLU A 299 12.43 18.58 -13.89
CA GLU A 299 12.09 19.93 -13.41
C GLU A 299 10.60 20.25 -13.63
N GLU A 300 10.08 19.91 -14.81
CA GLU A 300 8.66 20.08 -15.15
C GLU A 300 7.76 19.26 -14.23
N LEU A 301 8.11 17.99 -14.00
CA LEU A 301 7.38 17.10 -13.10
C LEU A 301 7.46 17.55 -11.64
N LEU A 302 8.61 18.06 -11.19
CA LEU A 302 8.74 18.61 -9.83
C LEU A 302 7.76 19.78 -9.65
N LYS A 303 7.74 20.72 -10.61
CA LYS A 303 6.81 21.86 -10.58
C LYS A 303 5.34 21.40 -10.61
N GLU A 304 5.00 20.41 -11.44
CA GLU A 304 3.65 19.84 -11.47
C GLU A 304 3.29 19.16 -10.14
N SER A 305 4.23 18.43 -9.54
CA SER A 305 4.02 17.76 -8.24
C SER A 305 3.70 18.77 -7.13
N GLU A 306 4.31 19.96 -7.16
CA GLU A 306 4.03 21.03 -6.19
C GLU A 306 2.63 21.62 -6.36
N ALA A 307 2.12 21.67 -7.59
CA ALA A 307 0.73 22.04 -7.84
C ALA A 307 -0.24 20.99 -7.25
N PHE A 308 0.05 19.69 -7.42
CA PHE A 308 -0.76 18.63 -6.80
C PHE A 308 -0.65 18.60 -5.27
N LEU A 309 0.50 18.96 -4.70
CA LEU A 309 0.66 19.13 -3.25
C LEU A 309 -0.29 20.20 -2.70
N LYS A 310 -0.42 21.32 -3.43
CA LYS A 310 -1.38 22.37 -3.08
C LYS A 310 -2.82 21.85 -3.15
N GLU A 311 -3.19 21.15 -4.23
CA GLU A 311 -4.51 20.53 -4.36
C GLU A 311 -4.81 19.57 -3.19
N PHE A 312 -3.87 18.68 -2.86
CA PHE A 312 -4.00 17.75 -1.74
C PHE A 312 -4.22 18.47 -0.40
N SER A 313 -3.48 19.56 -0.18
CA SER A 313 -3.55 20.34 1.07
C SER A 313 -4.92 21.01 1.24
N GLU A 314 -5.51 21.48 0.14
CA GLU A 314 -6.81 22.16 0.10
C GLU A 314 -8.00 21.20 0.17
N LYS A 315 -7.86 19.93 -0.25
CA LYS A 315 -8.94 18.94 -0.16
C LYS A 315 -9.31 18.60 1.28
N GLN A 316 -10.60 18.42 1.53
CA GLN A 316 -11.16 18.11 2.84
C GLN A 316 -10.84 16.67 3.29
N PRO A 317 -10.51 16.43 4.57
CA PRO A 317 -10.26 17.43 5.61
C PRO A 317 -9.02 18.26 5.31
N ALA A 318 -9.11 19.60 5.45
CA ALA A 318 -7.98 20.48 5.19
C ALA A 318 -6.79 20.09 6.07
N THR A 319 -5.65 19.87 5.45
CA THR A 319 -4.40 19.60 6.17
C THR A 319 -3.63 20.89 6.27
N MET A 320 -2.96 21.11 7.42
CA MET A 320 -2.02 22.23 7.55
C MET A 320 -1.08 22.27 6.34
N PRO A 321 -0.63 23.46 5.89
CA PRO A 321 0.25 23.59 4.74
C PRO A 321 1.38 22.59 4.88
N VAL A 322 1.40 21.60 3.98
CA VAL A 322 2.42 20.56 4.03
C VAL A 322 3.73 21.25 3.71
N THR A 323 4.59 21.39 4.72
CA THR A 323 5.98 21.78 4.51
C THR A 323 6.61 20.72 3.59
N ALA A 324 7.38 21.16 2.59
CA ALA A 324 7.86 20.29 1.52
C ALA A 324 8.57 19.06 2.10
N SER A 325 8.20 17.86 1.64
CA SER A 325 8.83 16.62 2.11
C SER A 325 10.36 16.65 1.89
N PRO A 326 11.16 15.93 2.69
CA PRO A 326 12.62 15.90 2.54
C PRO A 326 13.09 15.61 1.10
N LEU A 327 12.36 14.75 0.39
CA LEU A 327 12.62 14.40 -1.01
C LEU A 327 12.42 15.59 -1.96
N ILE A 328 11.37 16.40 -1.76
CA ILE A 328 11.14 17.62 -2.54
C ILE A 328 12.24 18.64 -2.26
N LYS A 329 12.64 18.80 -0.99
CA LYS A 329 13.70 19.71 -0.60
C LYS A 329 15.03 19.32 -1.26
N ASP A 330 15.42 18.05 -1.16
CA ASP A 330 16.63 17.53 -1.81
C ASP A 330 16.60 17.77 -3.32
N LEU A 331 15.48 17.45 -3.97
CA LEU A 331 15.34 17.61 -5.41
C LEU A 331 15.40 19.08 -5.83
N ARG A 332 14.75 20.00 -5.11
CA ARG A 332 14.83 21.46 -5.34
C ARG A 332 16.26 21.99 -5.25
N GLU A 333 17.06 21.42 -4.36
CA GLU A 333 18.43 21.88 -4.17
C GLU A 333 19.37 21.34 -5.26
N ARG A 334 19.24 20.06 -5.60
CA ARG A 334 20.16 19.34 -6.48
C ARG A 334 19.83 19.51 -7.96
N LEU A 335 18.55 19.39 -8.31
CA LEU A 335 18.11 19.32 -9.70
C LEU A 335 18.54 20.55 -10.52
N PRO A 336 18.40 21.82 -10.05
CA PRO A 336 18.85 22.97 -10.81
C PRO A 336 20.39 23.02 -10.99
N LYS A 337 21.14 22.52 -10.01
CA LYS A 337 22.62 22.46 -10.07
C LYS A 337 23.05 21.43 -11.13
N ASP A 338 22.45 20.24 -11.08
CA ASP A 338 22.75 19.15 -12.01
C ASP A 338 22.32 19.50 -13.43
N SER A 339 21.09 19.98 -13.62
CA SER A 339 20.54 20.46 -14.90
C SER A 339 21.40 21.57 -15.50
N GLY A 340 21.77 22.58 -14.69
CA GLY A 340 22.60 23.69 -15.14
C GLY A 340 24.04 23.30 -15.46
N LYS A 341 24.60 22.29 -14.79
CA LYS A 341 25.93 21.74 -15.09
C LYS A 341 25.88 20.96 -16.40
N ILE A 342 25.02 19.95 -16.49
CA ILE A 342 24.93 19.00 -17.60
C ILE A 342 24.52 19.72 -18.89
N GLY A 343 23.57 20.65 -18.83
CA GLY A 343 23.19 21.49 -19.96
C GLY A 343 24.35 22.37 -20.48
N ARG A 344 25.20 22.89 -19.59
CA ARG A 344 26.40 23.66 -19.98
C ARG A 344 27.45 22.78 -20.65
N PHE A 345 27.68 21.57 -20.17
CA PHE A 345 28.59 20.63 -20.83
C PHE A 345 28.08 20.22 -22.21
N ASN A 346 26.79 19.89 -22.33
CA ASN A 346 26.23 19.56 -23.65
C ASN A 346 26.33 20.75 -24.62
N THR A 347 26.10 21.98 -24.16
CA THR A 347 26.17 23.18 -25.03
C THR A 347 27.59 23.53 -25.47
N ASN A 348 28.61 23.28 -24.62
CA ASN A 348 29.98 23.77 -24.84
C ASN A 348 31.00 22.67 -25.19
N VAL A 349 30.65 21.39 -25.01
CA VAL A 349 31.57 20.26 -25.18
C VAL A 349 30.99 19.23 -26.15
N TYR A 350 29.79 18.71 -25.88
CA TYR A 350 29.26 17.55 -26.61
C TYR A 350 28.45 17.93 -27.86
N TYR A 351 27.74 19.06 -27.82
CA TYR A 351 26.86 19.58 -28.88
C TYR A 351 25.81 18.57 -29.36
N GLU A 352 25.31 17.72 -28.46
CA GLU A 352 24.33 16.70 -28.83
C GLU A 352 22.93 17.30 -28.89
N LYS A 353 22.17 16.91 -29.92
CA LYS A 353 20.77 17.30 -30.06
C LYS A 353 19.95 16.66 -28.93
N GLU A 354 19.21 17.49 -28.21
CA GLU A 354 18.20 17.00 -27.27
C GLU A 354 17.05 16.31 -28.04
N PRO A 355 16.61 15.12 -27.61
CA PRO A 355 15.44 14.48 -28.20
C PRO A 355 14.16 15.25 -27.87
N ASP A 356 13.16 15.12 -28.74
CA ASP A 356 11.85 15.77 -28.57
C ASP A 356 11.09 15.17 -27.38
N ASP A 357 11.14 13.85 -27.23
CA ASP A 357 10.52 13.09 -26.15
C ASP A 357 11.52 12.75 -25.02
N PRO A 358 11.05 12.64 -23.76
CA PRO A 358 11.89 12.15 -22.68
C PRO A 358 12.36 10.71 -22.93
N PRO A 359 13.55 10.33 -22.43
CA PRO A 359 14.00 8.95 -22.51
C PRO A 359 13.05 8.01 -21.76
N GLU A 360 12.86 6.80 -22.28
CA GLU A 360 12.04 5.80 -21.60
C GLU A 360 12.70 5.39 -20.28
N LEU A 361 11.94 5.45 -19.18
CA LEU A 361 12.41 4.93 -17.89
C LEU A 361 12.49 3.39 -17.95
N PRO A 362 13.55 2.79 -17.41
CA PRO A 362 13.71 1.35 -17.43
C PRO A 362 12.65 0.65 -16.57
N LYS A 363 12.33 -0.59 -16.95
CA LYS A 363 11.48 -1.46 -16.12
C LYS A 363 12.27 -1.87 -14.87
N PRO A 364 11.73 -1.63 -13.67
CA PRO A 364 12.46 -1.90 -12.43
C PRO A 364 12.54 -3.40 -12.11
N SER A 365 13.47 -3.78 -11.23
CA SER A 365 13.67 -5.18 -10.80
C SER A 365 12.79 -5.63 -9.62
N PHE A 366 12.03 -4.72 -8.99
CA PHE A 366 11.12 -5.00 -7.86
C PHE A 366 11.81 -5.64 -6.65
N THR A 367 12.73 -4.88 -6.06
CA THR A 367 13.46 -5.19 -4.85
C THR A 367 12.64 -4.99 -3.58
N ILE A 368 11.71 -4.04 -3.57
CA ILE A 368 10.84 -3.77 -2.41
C ILE A 368 9.67 -4.75 -2.41
N LYS A 369 9.63 -5.62 -1.40
CA LYS A 369 8.62 -6.70 -1.29
C LYS A 369 7.86 -6.62 0.03
N PRO A 370 6.55 -6.95 0.03
CA PRO A 370 5.80 -7.06 1.26
C PRO A 370 6.43 -8.10 2.19
N GLU A 371 6.35 -7.87 3.50
CA GLU A 371 6.69 -8.89 4.49
C GLU A 371 5.64 -10.01 4.41
N PRO A 372 6.01 -11.29 4.29
CA PRO A 372 5.04 -12.37 4.22
C PRO A 372 4.12 -12.37 5.45
N TYR A 373 2.82 -12.36 5.21
CA TYR A 373 1.80 -12.49 6.25
C TYR A 373 0.87 -13.65 5.90
N THR A 374 0.68 -14.56 6.85
CA THR A 374 -0.25 -15.68 6.73
C THR A 374 -1.31 -15.57 7.80
N LEU A 375 -2.56 -15.85 7.43
CA LEU A 375 -3.63 -15.97 8.40
C LEU A 375 -3.28 -17.07 9.43
N PRO A 376 -3.56 -16.86 10.72
CA PRO A 376 -3.33 -17.88 11.74
C PRO A 376 -4.27 -19.08 11.54
N GLU A 377 -3.99 -20.17 12.24
CA GLU A 377 -4.91 -21.30 12.32
C GLU A 377 -6.22 -20.90 13.02
N ILE A 378 -7.31 -21.60 12.68
CA ILE A 378 -8.61 -21.42 13.33
C ILE A 378 -8.47 -21.81 14.80
N ASP A 379 -9.13 -21.06 15.68
CA ASP A 379 -9.15 -21.37 17.11
C ASP A 379 -9.68 -22.79 17.39
N ARG A 380 -9.00 -23.53 18.27
CA ARG A 380 -9.35 -24.92 18.61
C ARG A 380 -10.73 -25.06 19.26
N ALA A 381 -11.29 -23.98 19.82
CA ALA A 381 -12.64 -23.96 20.38
C ALA A 381 -13.72 -24.34 19.35
N TRP A 382 -13.44 -24.19 18.06
CA TRP A 382 -14.33 -24.63 16.97
C TRP A 382 -14.37 -26.15 16.77
N GLY A 383 -13.38 -26.91 17.26
CA GLY A 383 -13.27 -28.37 17.07
C GLY A 383 -13.98 -29.24 18.11
N SER A 384 -14.51 -28.66 19.18
CA SER A 384 -14.95 -29.39 20.38
C SER A 384 -16.35 -30.00 20.31
N SER A 385 -17.06 -29.93 19.18
CA SER A 385 -18.46 -30.37 19.05
C SER A 385 -18.67 -31.66 18.24
N SER A 386 -17.62 -32.46 17.97
CA SER A 386 -17.72 -33.70 17.18
C SER A 386 -17.34 -34.99 17.92
N SER A 387 -17.52 -35.07 19.23
CA SER A 387 -17.39 -36.34 19.96
C SER A 387 -18.49 -36.51 21.01
N GLY A 388 -19.72 -36.63 20.52
CA GLY A 388 -20.82 -37.27 21.22
C GLY A 388 -21.31 -38.45 20.36
N ASP A 389 -21.12 -39.65 20.90
CA ASP A 389 -21.73 -40.92 20.49
C ASP A 389 -20.99 -41.81 19.46
N SER A 390 -20.12 -42.69 19.97
CA SER A 390 -20.31 -44.14 19.77
C SER A 390 -19.59 -44.92 20.87
N GLY A 391 -20.37 -45.76 21.55
CA GLY A 391 -19.94 -46.63 22.63
C GLY A 391 -18.87 -47.64 22.22
N GLY A 392 -18.12 -48.09 23.23
CA GLY A 392 -16.93 -48.91 23.05
C GLY A 392 -17.19 -50.32 22.53
N SER A 393 -16.14 -50.92 21.97
CA SER A 393 -15.78 -52.31 22.24
C SER A 393 -14.38 -52.63 21.71
N HIS A 394 -13.60 -53.25 22.61
CA HIS A 394 -12.48 -54.17 22.42
C HIS A 394 -11.24 -53.83 21.58
N ALA A 395 -10.13 -53.85 22.32
CA ALA A 395 -8.76 -54.04 21.88
C ALA A 395 -8.56 -55.32 21.05
N VAL A 396 -7.80 -55.19 19.95
CA VAL A 396 -6.84 -56.20 19.47
C VAL A 396 -5.67 -55.48 18.76
N ARG A 397 -4.47 -55.61 19.31
CA ARG A 397 -3.15 -55.53 18.63
C ARG A 397 -2.79 -56.94 18.14
N PRO A 398 -1.77 -57.24 17.29
CA PRO A 398 -0.77 -56.43 16.53
C PRO A 398 -0.64 -57.02 15.06
N PRO A 399 0.48 -57.02 14.27
CA PRO A 399 1.84 -56.54 14.52
C PRO A 399 2.58 -55.76 13.41
N ILE A 400 3.67 -55.17 13.91
CA ILE A 400 4.82 -54.58 13.25
C ILE A 400 5.58 -55.67 12.47
N THR A 401 6.04 -55.34 11.26
CA THR A 401 7.27 -55.93 10.70
C THR A 401 8.12 -54.80 10.11
N GLU A 402 9.29 -54.62 10.70
CA GLU A 402 10.41 -53.88 10.14
C GLU A 402 11.00 -54.70 8.99
N THR A 403 11.37 -54.07 7.87
CA THR A 403 12.60 -54.46 7.18
C THR A 403 13.17 -53.30 6.36
N GLU A 404 14.50 -53.25 6.42
CA GLU A 404 15.46 -52.24 6.05
C GLU A 404 15.49 -51.80 4.56
N VAL A 405 16.01 -50.59 4.36
CA VAL A 405 16.55 -50.04 3.09
C VAL A 405 17.92 -50.69 2.82
N PRO A 406 18.49 -50.68 1.59
CA PRO A 406 19.30 -49.51 1.17
C PRO A 406 19.37 -49.18 -0.35
N LEU A 407 19.57 -47.88 -0.60
CA LEU A 407 20.47 -47.21 -1.57
C LEU A 407 20.36 -47.42 -3.11
N SER A 408 20.12 -46.28 -3.76
CA SER A 408 20.77 -45.72 -4.98
C SER A 408 20.66 -46.45 -6.32
N VAL A 409 20.28 -45.71 -7.39
CA VAL A 409 21.18 -45.35 -8.51
C VAL A 409 20.46 -44.40 -9.48
N SER A 410 21.24 -43.44 -9.97
CA SER A 410 21.02 -42.47 -11.05
C SER A 410 20.39 -43.02 -12.33
N GLY A 411 19.61 -42.18 -13.01
CA GLY A 411 19.23 -42.39 -14.41
C GLY A 411 18.69 -41.12 -15.05
N GLN A 412 19.53 -40.48 -15.86
CA GLN A 412 19.15 -39.42 -16.80
C GLN A 412 18.10 -39.93 -17.79
N GLY A 413 17.12 -39.09 -18.12
CA GLY A 413 16.17 -39.32 -19.20
C GLY A 413 15.76 -38.00 -19.85
N GLU A 414 16.37 -37.71 -20.99
CA GLU A 414 15.97 -36.65 -21.93
C GLU A 414 14.62 -36.95 -22.61
N MET A 415 14.13 -35.94 -23.34
CA MET A 415 12.95 -35.88 -24.23
C MET A 415 11.66 -35.47 -23.50
N SER A 416 10.86 -34.48 -23.92
CA SER A 416 10.58 -33.99 -25.28
C SER A 416 10.05 -32.55 -25.23
N LYS A 417 10.40 -31.74 -26.23
CA LYS A 417 9.62 -30.55 -26.63
C LYS A 417 8.27 -30.98 -27.20
N PRO A 418 7.22 -30.15 -27.09
CA PRO A 418 6.25 -30.01 -28.15
C PRO A 418 6.27 -28.59 -28.74
N SER A 419 6.27 -28.56 -30.07
CA SER A 419 6.06 -27.38 -30.90
C SER A 419 4.60 -27.32 -31.30
N SER A 420 3.94 -26.18 -31.10
CA SER A 420 2.80 -25.71 -31.90
C SER A 420 2.60 -24.22 -31.60
N LYS A 421 3.02 -23.31 -32.48
CA LYS A 421 2.16 -22.65 -33.48
C LYS A 421 0.76 -22.35 -32.93
N VAL A 422 0.54 -21.09 -32.56
CA VAL A 422 -0.78 -20.46 -32.63
C VAL A 422 -0.65 -19.23 -33.52
N GLU A 423 -1.53 -19.23 -34.50
CA GLU A 423 -1.67 -18.38 -35.66
C GLU A 423 -2.44 -17.11 -35.26
N ALA A 424 -1.97 -15.95 -35.72
CA ALA A 424 -2.59 -14.66 -35.50
C ALA A 424 -3.63 -14.36 -36.59
N ALA A 425 -4.77 -13.78 -36.20
CA ALA A 425 -5.75 -13.14 -37.09
C ALA A 425 -6.55 -12.08 -36.28
N PRO A 426 -7.21 -11.09 -36.91
CA PRO A 426 -6.64 -9.76 -37.09
C PRO A 426 -7.46 -8.62 -36.46
N GLU A 427 -6.83 -7.44 -36.39
CA GLU A 427 -7.38 -6.15 -35.99
C GLU A 427 -8.60 -5.73 -36.84
N VAL A 428 -9.67 -5.30 -36.17
CA VAL A 428 -10.79 -4.59 -36.78
C VAL A 428 -10.59 -3.08 -36.58
N ARG A 429 -10.32 -2.42 -37.70
CA ARG A 429 -10.24 -0.98 -37.91
C ARG A 429 -11.64 -0.35 -37.78
N VAL A 430 -11.83 0.56 -36.82
CA VAL A 430 -13.04 1.40 -36.76
C VAL A 430 -12.72 2.73 -37.43
N GLU A 431 -13.35 2.95 -38.58
CA GLU A 431 -13.34 4.22 -39.29
C GLU A 431 -14.21 5.26 -38.56
N THR A 432 -13.61 6.41 -38.29
CA THR A 432 -14.28 7.62 -37.82
C THR A 432 -15.00 8.29 -38.98
N LYS A 433 -16.32 8.50 -38.85
CA LYS A 433 -17.08 9.38 -39.74
C LYS A 433 -17.42 10.67 -39.01
N THR A 434 -16.87 11.75 -39.54
CA THR A 434 -17.12 13.14 -39.19
C THR A 434 -18.47 13.56 -39.77
N GLU A 435 -19.35 14.16 -38.97
CA GLU A 435 -20.44 15.00 -39.49
C GLU A 435 -20.45 16.33 -38.77
N ALA A 436 -20.32 17.38 -39.57
CA ALA A 436 -20.46 18.77 -39.21
C ALA A 436 -21.94 19.15 -39.15
N VAL A 437 -22.34 19.95 -38.17
CA VAL A 437 -23.56 20.74 -38.26
C VAL A 437 -23.22 22.20 -37.98
N ALA A 438 -23.63 23.02 -38.94
CA ALA A 438 -23.39 24.44 -39.05
C ALA A 438 -24.29 25.27 -38.13
N ALA A 439 -23.88 26.52 -37.99
CA ALA A 439 -24.55 27.62 -37.33
C ALA A 439 -26.04 27.76 -37.67
N SER A 440 -26.81 28.14 -36.64
CA SER A 440 -27.76 29.24 -36.73
C SER A 440 -28.01 29.84 -35.35
#